data_AF-A0A4U1D212-F1
#
_entry.id   AF-A0A4U1D212-F1
#
_cell.length_a   1.000
_cell.length_b   1.000
_cell.length_c   1.000
_cell.angle_alpha   90.00
_cell.angle_beta   90.00
_cell.angle_gamma   90.00
#
_symmetry.space_group_name_H-M   'P 1'
#
loop_
_entity.id
_entity.type
_entity.pdbx_description
1 polymer ?
#
loop_
_entity_poly.entity_id
_entity_poly.type
_entity_poly.pdbx_seq_one_letter_code
_entity_poly.pdbx_strand_id
1 'polypeptide(L)'
;MTVKISGPYNFDLVLDRLALDPLHAIDRGNRSVNVPLMVNQKPQVVEVKAIGSTDEPEFSISSRNPEAIEKLAHIFQWNRPLTDIHDHFQMTDLNPIFEKHRGTPLVLDFDPYGCLLKCIVHQQLNLSFAHTLTERFVKTFGFEVDGVFFYPQPEKVASLTVEDLRELQFSGRKAEYVIGIAQAIVDGTLDIDSLRKKTDEEIMKELIKLRGVGPWTVQNLLMFGLGRPNLFPVADIGLQNALKKLYNLESKPTLEEMEEYKKAWEPYLSYASLYLWRSLEEAM
;
A
#
# COMPACT_ATOMS: atom_id res chain seq x y z
N MET A 1 22.05 -11.30 -3.32
CA MET A 1 21.65 -12.45 -4.15
C MET A 1 20.84 -11.95 -5.33
N THR A 2 20.51 -12.81 -6.29
CA THR A 2 19.74 -12.39 -7.46
C THR A 2 18.45 -13.18 -7.57
N VAL A 3 17.36 -12.51 -7.93
CA VAL A 3 16.03 -13.08 -8.13
C VAL A 3 15.55 -12.71 -9.52
N LYS A 4 15.18 -13.72 -10.32
CA LYS A 4 14.51 -13.55 -11.62
C LYS A 4 13.03 -13.85 -11.45
N ILE A 5 12.18 -13.06 -12.09
CA ILE A 5 10.73 -13.26 -12.07
C ILE A 5 10.18 -13.22 -13.50
N SER A 6 8.92 -13.59 -13.67
CA SER A 6 8.26 -13.51 -14.98
C SER A 6 7.86 -12.06 -15.28
N GLY A 7 8.19 -11.59 -16.49
CA GLY A 7 7.69 -10.32 -17.01
C GLY A 7 6.23 -10.40 -17.50
N PRO A 8 5.61 -9.24 -17.81
CA PRO A 8 6.16 -7.90 -17.61
C PRO A 8 6.17 -7.47 -16.13
N TYR A 9 7.20 -6.75 -15.69
CA TYR A 9 7.29 -6.12 -14.37
C TYR A 9 8.12 -4.85 -14.45
N ASN A 10 7.48 -3.70 -14.37
CA ASN A 10 8.11 -2.40 -14.56
C ASN A 10 8.51 -1.78 -13.21
N PHE A 11 9.77 -1.99 -12.82
CA PHE A 11 10.28 -1.49 -11.55
C PHE A 11 10.42 0.03 -11.49
N ASP A 12 10.61 0.70 -12.62
CA ASP A 12 10.72 2.16 -12.64
C ASP A 12 9.37 2.80 -12.24
N LEU A 13 8.25 2.22 -12.72
CA LEU A 13 6.91 2.59 -12.24
C LEU A 13 6.71 2.30 -10.74
N VAL A 14 7.28 1.19 -10.22
CA VAL A 14 7.27 0.92 -8.77
C VAL A 14 7.96 2.04 -8.00
N LEU A 15 9.17 2.42 -8.41
CA LEU A 15 9.94 3.48 -7.76
C LEU A 15 9.19 4.82 -7.82
N ASP A 16 8.52 5.12 -8.93
CA ASP A 16 7.70 6.33 -9.04
C ASP A 16 6.51 6.35 -8.09
N ARG A 17 5.87 5.21 -7.81
CA ARG A 17 4.81 5.16 -6.78
C ARG A 17 5.38 5.36 -5.40
N LEU A 18 6.43 4.60 -5.09
CA LEU A 18 7.00 4.58 -3.75
C LEU A 18 7.54 5.97 -3.39
N ALA A 19 8.02 6.74 -4.38
CA ALA A 19 8.53 8.10 -4.20
C ALA A 19 7.46 9.14 -3.83
N LEU A 20 6.17 8.80 -3.92
CA LEU A 20 5.10 9.64 -3.38
C LEU A 20 5.16 9.73 -1.85
N ASP A 21 5.70 8.70 -1.20
CA ASP A 21 5.89 8.66 0.25
C ASP A 21 7.35 9.03 0.60
N PRO A 22 7.59 10.18 1.26
CA PRO A 22 8.94 10.67 1.55
C PRO A 22 9.72 9.79 2.54
N LEU A 23 9.07 8.83 3.18
CA LEU A 23 9.72 7.87 4.08
C LEU A 23 10.47 6.75 3.33
N HIS A 24 10.14 6.51 2.06
CA HIS A 24 10.81 5.47 1.27
C HIS A 24 12.18 5.94 0.78
N ALA A 25 13.21 5.18 1.09
CA ALA A 25 14.58 5.44 0.67
C ALA A 25 14.83 4.89 -0.75
N ILE A 26 14.58 5.72 -1.75
CA ILE A 26 14.63 5.37 -3.18
C ILE A 26 15.81 6.05 -3.87
N ASP A 27 16.53 5.30 -4.70
CA ASP A 27 17.53 5.81 -5.63
C ASP A 27 17.11 5.49 -7.07
N ARG A 28 16.49 6.46 -7.74
CA ARG A 28 16.07 6.33 -9.15
C ARG A 28 17.26 6.18 -10.11
N GLY A 29 18.40 6.80 -9.81
CA GLY A 29 19.59 6.71 -10.66
C GLY A 29 20.20 5.31 -10.64
N ASN A 30 20.12 4.65 -9.48
CA ASN A 30 20.56 3.27 -9.29
C ASN A 30 19.46 2.22 -9.51
N ARG A 31 18.21 2.65 -9.78
CA ARG A 31 17.01 1.82 -9.87
C ARG A 31 16.86 0.91 -8.64
N SER A 32 16.99 1.48 -7.45
CA SER A 32 16.92 0.74 -6.18
C SER A 32 16.03 1.40 -5.13
N VAL A 33 15.60 0.59 -4.16
CA VAL A 33 14.92 1.02 -2.94
C VAL A 33 15.45 0.23 -1.75
N ASN A 34 15.67 0.93 -0.63
CA ASN A 34 16.01 0.32 0.64
C ASN A 34 14.74 0.03 1.43
N VAL A 35 14.50 -1.24 1.73
CA VAL A 35 13.30 -1.73 2.38
C VAL A 35 13.56 -2.00 3.87
N PRO A 36 12.89 -1.32 4.79
CA PRO A 36 12.95 -1.61 6.22
C PRO A 36 12.15 -2.88 6.53
N LEU A 37 12.83 -3.91 7.05
CA LEU A 37 12.22 -5.19 7.39
C LEU A 37 12.52 -5.59 8.83
N MET A 38 11.52 -6.12 9.52
CA MET A 38 11.72 -6.88 10.76
C MET A 38 11.94 -8.35 10.38
N VAL A 39 13.15 -8.85 10.62
CA VAL A 39 13.60 -10.22 10.30
C VAL A 39 14.10 -10.86 11.60
N ASN A 40 13.49 -11.97 12.03
CA ASN A 40 13.74 -12.56 13.36
C ASN A 40 13.67 -11.52 14.49
N GLN A 41 12.65 -10.64 14.44
CA GLN A 41 12.44 -9.54 15.40
C GLN A 41 13.57 -8.50 15.45
N LYS A 42 14.50 -8.50 14.49
CA LYS A 42 15.56 -7.49 14.38
C LYS A 42 15.32 -6.61 13.16
N PRO A 43 15.50 -5.29 13.27
CA PRO A 43 15.40 -4.42 12.12
C PRO A 43 16.58 -4.66 11.19
N GLN A 44 16.29 -4.73 9.89
CA GLN A 44 17.26 -4.85 8.82
C GLN A 44 16.82 -3.96 7.66
N VAL A 45 17.77 -3.27 7.05
CA VAL A 45 17.55 -2.57 5.79
C VAL A 45 18.06 -3.45 4.66
N VAL A 46 17.17 -3.77 3.71
CA VAL A 46 17.51 -4.60 2.55
C VAL A 46 17.31 -3.80 1.28
N GLU A 47 18.38 -3.63 0.51
CA GLU A 47 18.32 -3.00 -0.81
C GLU A 47 17.73 -3.99 -1.81
N VAL A 48 16.75 -3.52 -2.59
CA VAL A 48 16.25 -4.17 -3.79
C VAL A 48 16.59 -3.27 -4.97
N LYS A 49 17.38 -3.80 -5.92
CA LYS A 49 17.82 -3.10 -7.11
C LYS A 49 17.40 -3.86 -8.37
N ALA A 50 16.73 -3.21 -9.30
CA ALA A 50 16.47 -3.79 -10.61
C ALA A 50 17.76 -3.78 -11.46
N ILE A 51 18.14 -4.95 -11.95
CA ILE A 51 19.27 -5.15 -12.87
C ILE A 51 18.82 -5.68 -14.24
N GLY A 52 17.54 -6.10 -14.36
CA GLY A 52 16.91 -6.52 -15.62
C GLY A 52 16.06 -5.45 -16.29
N SER A 53 15.31 -5.87 -17.31
CA SER A 53 14.36 -5.06 -18.06
C SER A 53 12.91 -5.30 -17.58
N THR A 54 11.93 -4.59 -18.16
CA THR A 54 10.52 -4.83 -17.85
C THR A 54 10.06 -6.22 -18.30
N ASP A 55 10.53 -6.71 -19.45
CA ASP A 55 10.11 -8.00 -20.00
C ASP A 55 10.92 -9.17 -19.45
N GLU A 56 12.17 -8.93 -19.04
CA GLU A 56 13.05 -9.88 -18.35
C GLU A 56 13.50 -9.32 -16.99
N PRO A 57 12.57 -9.21 -16.01
CA PRO A 57 12.86 -8.60 -14.73
C PRO A 57 13.78 -9.46 -13.87
N GLU A 58 14.83 -8.82 -13.36
CA GLU A 58 15.84 -9.41 -12.50
C GLU A 58 16.26 -8.39 -11.43
N PHE A 59 16.38 -8.87 -10.19
CA PHE A 59 16.64 -8.05 -9.01
C PHE A 59 17.87 -8.51 -8.25
N SER A 60 18.75 -7.58 -7.91
CA SER A 60 19.80 -7.78 -6.91
C SER A 60 19.26 -7.40 -5.52
N ILE A 61 19.42 -8.29 -4.55
CA ILE A 61 18.99 -8.11 -3.15
C ILE A 61 20.24 -8.10 -2.26
N SER A 62 20.39 -7.11 -1.38
CA SER A 62 21.58 -7.02 -0.49
C SER A 62 21.62 -8.09 0.60
N SER A 63 20.48 -8.69 0.96
CA SER A 63 20.37 -9.77 1.94
C SER A 63 20.47 -11.17 1.31
N ARG A 64 20.92 -12.15 2.09
CA ARG A 64 20.81 -13.59 1.80
C ARG A 64 19.90 -14.33 2.76
N ASN A 65 19.26 -13.63 3.70
CA ASN A 65 18.38 -14.24 4.69
C ASN A 65 17.07 -14.71 4.01
N PRO A 66 16.70 -16.00 4.11
CA PRO A 66 15.48 -16.53 3.47
C PRO A 66 14.18 -15.81 3.87
N GLU A 67 14.02 -15.45 5.14
CA GLU A 67 12.85 -14.72 5.64
C GLU A 67 12.75 -13.31 5.02
N ALA A 68 13.89 -12.63 4.89
CA ALA A 68 13.93 -11.32 4.22
C ALA A 68 13.50 -11.45 2.75
N ILE A 69 13.99 -12.48 2.05
CA ILE A 69 13.67 -12.72 0.64
C ILE A 69 12.18 -13.06 0.46
N GLU A 70 11.62 -13.89 1.34
CA GLU A 70 10.19 -14.22 1.34
C GLU A 70 9.33 -12.98 1.58
N LYS A 71 9.69 -12.15 2.56
CA LYS A 71 9.02 -10.87 2.83
C LYS A 71 9.09 -9.93 1.62
N LEU A 72 10.25 -9.81 0.96
CA LEU A 72 10.40 -9.00 -0.25
C LEU A 72 9.57 -9.55 -1.41
N ALA A 73 9.60 -10.85 -1.66
CA ALA A 73 8.79 -11.48 -2.70
C ALA A 73 7.28 -11.25 -2.46
N HIS A 74 6.88 -11.23 -1.19
CA HIS A 74 5.52 -10.85 -0.81
C HIS A 74 5.24 -9.36 -1.01
N ILE A 75 6.08 -8.46 -0.52
CA ILE A 75 5.91 -6.99 -0.65
C ILE A 75 5.82 -6.58 -2.12
N PHE A 76 6.73 -7.09 -2.95
CA PHE A 76 6.80 -6.75 -4.37
C PHE A 76 5.93 -7.65 -5.26
N GLN A 77 5.16 -8.57 -4.66
CA GLN A 77 4.26 -9.51 -5.34
C GLN A 77 4.94 -10.32 -6.46
N TRP A 78 6.22 -10.68 -6.29
CA TRP A 78 7.02 -11.38 -7.30
C TRP A 78 6.48 -12.76 -7.70
N ASN A 79 5.67 -13.38 -6.84
CA ASN A 79 5.05 -14.69 -7.11
C ASN A 79 3.71 -14.58 -7.86
N ARG A 80 3.32 -13.38 -8.30
CA ARG A 80 2.08 -13.15 -9.04
C ARG A 80 2.42 -12.65 -10.44
N PRO A 81 2.35 -13.52 -11.47
CA PRO A 81 2.56 -13.10 -12.85
C PRO A 81 1.59 -11.99 -13.25
N LEU A 82 2.10 -10.93 -13.87
CA LEU A 82 1.26 -9.84 -14.36
C LEU A 82 0.69 -10.09 -15.76
N THR A 83 1.12 -11.15 -16.45
CA THR A 83 0.67 -11.46 -17.82
C THR A 83 -0.84 -11.69 -17.85
N ASP A 84 -1.37 -12.60 -17.02
CA ASP A 84 -2.81 -12.89 -16.99
C ASP A 84 -3.66 -11.66 -16.61
N ILE A 85 -3.13 -10.80 -15.75
CA ILE A 85 -3.79 -9.55 -15.34
C ILE A 85 -3.81 -8.57 -16.52
N HIS A 86 -2.67 -8.39 -17.18
CA HIS A 86 -2.55 -7.51 -18.33
C HIS A 86 -3.46 -7.97 -19.47
N ASP A 87 -3.43 -9.26 -19.82
CA ASP A 87 -4.26 -9.86 -20.86
C ASP A 87 -5.76 -9.73 -20.56
N HIS A 88 -6.16 -9.88 -19.29
CA HIS A 88 -7.54 -9.64 -18.88
C HIS A 88 -7.99 -8.20 -19.19
N PHE A 89 -7.18 -7.20 -18.81
CA PHE A 89 -7.53 -5.79 -19.03
C PHE A 89 -7.35 -5.34 -20.49
N GLN A 90 -6.72 -6.14 -21.37
CA GLN A 90 -6.72 -5.83 -22.80
C GLN A 90 -8.12 -5.82 -23.41
N MET A 91 -9.06 -6.56 -22.82
CA MET A 91 -10.42 -6.72 -23.34
C MET A 91 -11.44 -5.81 -22.64
N THR A 92 -10.99 -4.86 -21.81
CA THR A 92 -11.87 -3.95 -21.05
C THR A 92 -11.65 -2.49 -21.45
N ASP A 93 -12.50 -1.62 -20.95
CA ASP A 93 -12.38 -0.16 -21.07
C ASP A 93 -11.14 0.43 -20.38
N LEU A 94 -10.45 -0.33 -19.51
CA LEU A 94 -9.19 0.09 -18.90
C LEU A 94 -7.96 -0.21 -19.77
N ASN A 95 -8.11 -0.86 -20.93
CA ASN A 95 -7.01 -1.18 -21.86
C ASN A 95 -6.04 0.00 -22.05
N PRO A 96 -6.49 1.24 -22.39
CA PRO A 96 -5.56 2.34 -22.65
C PRO A 96 -4.70 2.71 -21.44
N ILE A 97 -5.25 2.59 -20.23
CA ILE A 97 -4.52 2.85 -18.98
C ILE A 97 -3.53 1.71 -18.71
N PHE A 98 -3.93 0.47 -18.98
CA PHE A 98 -3.07 -0.71 -18.82
C PHE A 98 -1.89 -0.75 -19.79
N GLU A 99 -2.10 -0.35 -21.05
CA GLU A 99 -1.03 -0.20 -22.04
C GLU A 99 -0.03 0.89 -21.61
N LYS A 100 -0.54 2.05 -21.20
CA LYS A 100 0.30 3.16 -20.77
C LYS A 100 1.17 2.81 -19.56
N HIS A 101 0.62 2.06 -18.61
CA HIS A 101 1.29 1.66 -17.37
C HIS A 101 1.65 0.17 -17.34
N ARG A 102 2.01 -0.40 -18.50
CA ARG A 102 2.29 -1.82 -18.66
C ARG A 102 3.33 -2.31 -17.65
N GLY A 103 3.01 -3.40 -16.98
CA GLY A 103 3.87 -4.04 -15.98
C GLY A 103 3.85 -3.39 -14.60
N THR A 104 2.87 -2.52 -14.26
CA THR A 104 2.74 -1.98 -12.90
C THR A 104 2.24 -3.06 -11.95
N PRO A 105 3.04 -3.52 -10.98
CA PRO A 105 2.59 -4.47 -9.97
C PRO A 105 1.85 -3.77 -8.83
N LEU A 106 1.02 -4.52 -8.12
CA LEU A 106 0.58 -4.12 -6.79
C LEU A 106 1.77 -4.28 -5.81
N VAL A 107 2.31 -3.18 -5.30
CA VAL A 107 3.35 -3.20 -4.26
C VAL A 107 2.70 -2.89 -2.92
N LEU A 108 3.07 -3.68 -1.92
CA LEU A 108 2.55 -3.57 -0.57
C LEU A 108 3.33 -2.54 0.24
N ASP A 109 2.68 -1.95 1.24
CA ASP A 109 3.39 -1.25 2.30
C ASP A 109 4.31 -2.25 3.03
N PHE A 110 5.48 -1.78 3.46
CA PHE A 110 6.54 -2.64 3.99
C PHE A 110 6.24 -3.27 5.37
N ASP A 111 5.23 -2.73 6.05
CA ASP A 111 4.73 -3.19 7.33
C ASP A 111 3.19 -3.12 7.36
N PRO A 112 2.46 -4.24 7.55
CA PRO A 112 1.00 -4.24 7.66
C PRO A 112 0.46 -3.35 8.80
N TYR A 113 1.19 -3.22 9.91
CA TYR A 113 0.81 -2.32 11.00
C TYR A 113 0.93 -0.85 10.58
N GLY A 114 2.07 -0.48 10.03
CA GLY A 114 2.28 0.81 9.37
C GLY A 114 1.23 1.12 8.31
N CYS A 115 0.83 0.13 7.49
CA CYS A 115 -0.25 0.26 6.50
C CYS A 115 -1.58 0.65 7.14
N LEU A 116 -1.99 -0.04 8.21
CA LEU A 116 -3.24 0.25 8.91
C LEU A 116 -3.22 1.66 9.53
N LEU A 117 -2.12 2.03 10.19
CA LEU A 117 -1.95 3.37 10.76
C LEU A 117 -1.97 4.45 9.66
N LYS A 118 -1.22 4.24 8.58
CA LYS A 118 -1.19 5.12 7.41
C LYS A 118 -2.58 5.34 6.84
N CYS A 119 -3.38 4.28 6.71
CA CYS A 119 -4.77 4.40 6.26
C CYS A 119 -5.59 5.31 7.17
N ILE A 120 -5.48 5.21 8.50
CA ILE A 120 -6.16 6.12 9.45
C ILE A 120 -5.68 7.56 9.28
N VAL A 121 -4.36 7.76 9.18
CA VAL A 121 -3.75 9.07 9.00
C VAL A 121 -4.26 9.75 7.73
N HIS A 122 -4.41 8.99 6.65
CA HIS A 122 -4.77 9.50 5.32
C HIS A 122 -6.27 9.78 5.14
N GLN A 123 -7.15 9.31 6.04
CA GLN A 123 -8.60 9.55 5.95
C GLN A 123 -8.94 11.04 5.81
N GLN A 124 -9.79 11.39 4.83
CA GLN A 124 -10.37 12.74 4.70
C GLN A 124 -9.32 13.88 4.59
N LEU A 125 -8.15 13.61 4.00
CA LEU A 125 -7.12 14.62 3.73
C LEU A 125 -6.75 14.64 2.25
N ASN A 126 -6.13 15.73 1.80
CA ASN A 126 -5.37 15.70 0.56
C ASN A 126 -4.07 14.89 0.75
N LEU A 127 -3.58 14.29 -0.32
CA LEU A 127 -2.47 13.34 -0.29
C LEU A 127 -1.16 13.97 0.23
N SER A 128 -0.84 15.19 -0.21
CA SER A 128 0.39 15.90 0.20
C SER A 128 0.44 16.13 1.72
N PHE A 129 -0.67 16.59 2.31
CA PHE A 129 -0.74 16.78 3.76
C PHE A 129 -0.76 15.44 4.52
N ALA A 130 -1.39 14.40 3.96
CA ALA A 130 -1.37 13.07 4.54
C ALA A 130 0.06 12.48 4.61
N HIS A 131 0.88 12.66 3.56
CA HIS A 131 2.30 12.30 3.58
C HIS A 131 3.09 13.11 4.61
N THR A 132 2.88 14.43 4.67
CA THR A 132 3.52 15.29 5.69
C THR A 132 3.22 14.80 7.11
N LEU A 133 1.96 14.45 7.38
CA LEU A 133 1.52 13.99 8.70
C LEU A 133 2.12 12.62 9.04
N THR A 134 2.17 11.71 8.06
CA THR A 134 2.77 10.39 8.19
C THR A 134 4.28 10.50 8.47
N GLU A 135 4.97 11.35 7.71
CA GLU A 135 6.41 11.58 7.86
C GLU A 135 6.74 12.10 9.26
N ARG A 136 6.02 13.11 9.75
CA ARG A 136 6.21 13.63 11.11
C ARG A 136 5.99 12.56 12.16
N PHE A 137 4.94 11.77 12.02
CA PHE A 137 4.62 10.69 12.96
C PHE A 137 5.74 9.65 13.02
N VAL A 138 6.20 9.17 11.86
CA VAL A 138 7.24 8.15 11.77
C VAL A 138 8.60 8.71 12.21
N LYS A 139 8.98 9.94 11.83
CA LYS A 139 10.24 10.53 12.27
C LYS A 139 10.27 10.85 13.77
N THR A 140 9.13 11.16 14.38
CA THR A 140 9.05 11.53 15.81
C THR A 140 8.99 10.30 16.71
N PHE A 141 8.23 9.28 16.33
CA PHE A 141 7.94 8.14 17.21
C PHE A 141 8.51 6.80 16.70
N GLY A 142 8.85 6.73 15.41
CA GLY A 142 9.56 5.60 14.81
C GLY A 142 11.03 5.56 15.20
N PHE A 143 11.80 4.80 14.43
CA PHE A 143 13.23 4.68 14.62
C PHE A 143 13.92 4.51 13.27
N GLU A 144 15.23 4.74 13.23
CA GLU A 144 16.01 4.73 12.01
C GLU A 144 17.14 3.69 12.12
N VAL A 145 17.35 2.93 11.04
CA VAL A 145 18.49 2.02 10.87
C VAL A 145 19.07 2.27 9.48
N ASP A 146 20.39 2.43 9.38
CA ASP A 146 21.10 2.64 8.11
C ASP A 146 20.50 3.73 7.19
N GLY A 147 20.00 4.83 7.77
CA GLY A 147 19.41 5.92 6.98
C GLY A 147 17.93 5.73 6.61
N VAL A 148 17.29 4.64 7.07
CA VAL A 148 15.93 4.26 6.67
C VAL A 148 15.01 4.19 7.88
N PHE A 149 13.84 4.83 7.76
CA PHE A 149 12.85 4.89 8.82
C PHE A 149 12.00 3.63 8.90
N PHE A 150 11.76 3.20 10.13
CA PHE A 150 10.79 2.19 10.52
C PHE A 150 9.62 2.87 11.22
N TYR A 151 8.41 2.35 10.99
CA TYR A 151 7.24 2.78 11.73
C TYR A 151 7.42 2.55 13.25
N PRO A 152 6.80 3.38 14.10
CA PRO A 152 6.84 3.18 15.55
C PRO A 152 6.30 1.80 15.94
N GLN A 153 6.89 1.20 16.96
CA GLN A 153 6.38 -0.07 17.50
C GLN A 153 5.05 0.12 18.23
N PRO A 154 4.15 -0.89 18.27
CA PRO A 154 2.86 -0.78 18.94
C PRO A 154 2.95 -0.30 20.38
N GLU A 155 3.93 -0.76 21.16
CA GLU A 155 4.13 -0.35 22.56
C GLU A 155 4.44 1.14 22.67
N LYS A 156 5.22 1.67 21.72
CA LYS A 156 5.55 3.10 21.69
C LYS A 156 4.29 3.92 21.42
N VAL A 157 3.50 3.55 20.41
CA VAL A 157 2.27 4.28 20.07
C VAL A 157 1.20 4.14 21.15
N ALA A 158 1.05 2.96 21.76
CA ALA A 158 0.07 2.70 22.81
C ALA A 158 0.33 3.52 24.09
N SER A 159 1.58 3.94 24.31
CA SER A 159 2.00 4.78 25.44
C SER A 159 1.79 6.28 25.23
N LEU A 160 1.46 6.71 24.00
CA LEU A 160 1.26 8.13 23.69
C LEU A 160 -0.06 8.65 24.25
N THR A 161 -0.07 9.95 24.51
CA THR A 161 -1.27 10.74 24.78
C THR A 161 -1.85 11.29 23.48
N VAL A 162 -3.11 11.71 23.52
CA VAL A 162 -3.74 12.38 22.38
C VAL A 162 -3.01 13.69 22.06
N GLU A 163 -2.53 14.39 23.08
CA GLU A 163 -1.77 15.64 22.99
C GLU A 163 -0.48 15.46 22.19
N ASP A 164 0.29 14.39 22.41
CA ASP A 164 1.53 14.09 21.67
C ASP A 164 1.29 14.06 20.14
N LEU A 165 0.17 13.46 19.71
CA LEU A 165 -0.18 13.41 18.28
C LEU A 165 -0.77 14.73 17.78
N ARG A 166 -1.50 15.47 18.63
CA ARG A 166 -2.01 16.79 18.28
C ARG A 166 -0.90 17.80 18.05
N GLU A 167 0.23 17.70 18.74
CA GLU A 167 1.42 18.50 18.47
C GLU A 167 1.95 18.29 17.04
N LEU A 168 1.76 17.09 16.48
CA LEU A 168 2.05 16.78 15.08
C LEU A 168 0.93 17.18 14.09
N GLN A 169 -0.11 17.86 14.57
CA GLN A 169 -1.31 18.29 13.83
C GLN A 169 -2.32 17.18 13.51
N PHE A 170 -2.33 16.07 14.25
CA PHE A 170 -3.42 15.11 14.18
C PHE A 170 -4.72 15.73 14.72
N SER A 171 -5.87 15.33 14.16
CA SER A 171 -7.15 15.58 14.83
C SER A 171 -7.23 14.71 16.08
N GLY A 172 -7.98 15.18 17.11
CA GLY A 172 -8.16 14.40 18.33
C GLY A 172 -8.70 12.99 18.07
N ARG A 173 -9.65 12.84 17.14
CA ARG A 173 -10.19 11.53 16.76
C ARG A 173 -9.13 10.62 16.11
N LYS A 174 -8.33 11.13 15.18
CA LYS A 174 -7.26 10.32 14.56
C LYS A 174 -6.22 9.90 15.58
N ALA A 175 -5.87 10.80 16.51
CA ALA A 175 -4.98 10.47 17.61
C ALA A 175 -5.54 9.32 18.47
N GLU A 176 -6.81 9.42 18.90
CA GLU A 176 -7.49 8.33 19.62
C GLU A 176 -7.48 7.00 18.83
N TYR A 177 -7.71 7.04 17.52
CA TYR A 177 -7.78 5.84 16.69
C TYR A 177 -6.41 5.16 16.53
N VAL A 178 -5.36 5.95 16.25
CA VAL A 178 -3.99 5.46 16.12
C VAL A 178 -3.52 4.82 17.43
N ILE A 179 -3.74 5.49 18.55
CA ILE A 179 -3.40 4.97 19.90
C ILE A 179 -4.23 3.71 20.20
N GLY A 180 -5.53 3.74 19.93
CA GLY A 180 -6.42 2.60 20.19
C GLY A 180 -6.08 1.35 19.38
N ILE A 181 -5.67 1.49 18.12
CA ILE A 181 -5.19 0.36 17.29
C ILE A 181 -3.91 -0.22 17.88
N ALA A 182 -2.97 0.63 18.32
CA ALA A 182 -1.74 0.17 18.95
C ALA A 182 -2.01 -0.56 20.28
N GLN A 183 -2.91 -0.02 21.11
CA GLN A 183 -3.33 -0.65 22.36
C GLN A 183 -3.96 -2.03 22.12
N ALA A 184 -4.80 -2.16 21.08
CA ALA A 184 -5.41 -3.43 20.71
C ALA A 184 -4.38 -4.51 20.31
N ILE A 185 -3.23 -4.10 19.75
CA ILE A 185 -2.14 -5.04 19.47
C ILE A 185 -1.41 -5.42 20.75
N VAL A 186 -1.09 -4.44 21.59
CA VAL A 186 -0.36 -4.65 22.85
C VAL A 186 -1.14 -5.52 23.84
N ASP A 187 -2.47 -5.37 23.89
CA ASP A 187 -3.33 -6.18 24.77
C ASP A 187 -3.76 -7.53 24.15
N GLY A 188 -3.38 -7.78 22.90
CA GLY A 188 -3.64 -9.03 22.17
C GLY A 188 -5.05 -9.17 21.60
N THR A 189 -5.88 -8.11 21.63
CA THR A 189 -7.21 -8.12 20.99
C THR A 189 -7.15 -8.04 19.47
N LEU A 190 -6.04 -7.55 18.91
CA LEU A 190 -5.72 -7.53 17.48
C LEU A 190 -4.37 -8.21 17.22
N ASP A 191 -4.38 -9.33 16.51
CA ASP A 191 -3.19 -9.96 15.94
C ASP A 191 -3.12 -9.66 14.45
N ILE A 192 -2.28 -8.71 14.06
CA ILE A 192 -2.17 -8.23 12.68
C ILE A 192 -1.55 -9.28 11.73
N ASP A 193 -0.64 -10.11 12.23
CA ASP A 193 -0.01 -11.16 11.43
C ASP A 193 -1.00 -12.29 11.13
N SER A 194 -1.93 -12.56 12.05
CA SER A 194 -2.99 -13.56 11.85
C SER A 194 -3.94 -13.21 10.69
N LEU A 195 -4.09 -11.93 10.33
CA LEU A 195 -5.02 -11.49 9.28
C LEU A 195 -4.73 -12.14 7.94
N ARG A 196 -3.47 -12.45 7.63
CA ARG A 196 -3.06 -13.13 6.39
C ARG A 196 -3.76 -14.47 6.16
N LYS A 197 -4.19 -15.13 7.24
CA LYS A 197 -4.84 -16.46 7.22
C LYS A 197 -6.36 -16.40 7.18
N LYS A 198 -6.95 -15.22 7.32
CA LYS A 198 -8.41 -15.00 7.39
C LYS A 198 -8.98 -14.66 6.02
N THR A 199 -10.29 -14.82 5.82
CA THR A 199 -10.97 -14.32 4.62
C THR A 199 -11.15 -12.79 4.68
N ASP A 200 -11.46 -12.17 3.54
CA ASP A 200 -11.68 -10.73 3.47
C ASP A 200 -12.89 -10.31 4.33
N GLU A 201 -13.93 -11.15 4.42
CA GLU A 201 -15.11 -10.93 5.25
C GLU A 201 -14.81 -11.04 6.75
N GLU A 202 -13.98 -12.02 7.14
CA GLU A 202 -13.54 -12.18 8.53
C GLU A 202 -12.73 -10.97 8.99
N ILE A 203 -11.77 -10.52 8.17
CA ILE A 203 -10.96 -9.33 8.43
C ILE A 203 -11.85 -8.08 8.51
N MET A 204 -12.79 -7.93 7.57
CA MET A 204 -13.76 -6.83 7.58
C MET A 204 -14.54 -6.80 8.90
N LYS A 205 -15.12 -7.93 9.32
CA LYS A 205 -15.91 -8.04 10.55
C LYS A 205 -15.09 -7.82 11.82
N GLU A 206 -13.82 -8.16 11.80
CA GLU A 206 -12.91 -7.96 12.92
C GLU A 206 -12.50 -6.50 13.06
N LEU A 207 -11.97 -5.91 11.99
CA LEU A 207 -11.34 -4.60 12.03
C LEU A 207 -12.34 -3.44 12.14
N ILE A 208 -13.55 -3.56 11.58
CA ILE A 208 -14.63 -2.58 11.73
C ILE A 208 -14.99 -2.28 13.20
N LYS A 209 -14.68 -3.19 14.13
CA LYS A 209 -14.94 -2.98 15.57
C LYS A 209 -14.01 -1.93 16.17
N LEU A 210 -12.85 -1.68 15.55
CA LEU A 210 -11.88 -0.70 16.00
C LEU A 210 -12.41 0.71 15.70
N ARG A 211 -12.36 1.59 16.69
CA ARG A 211 -12.80 2.99 16.51
C ARG A 211 -11.99 3.64 15.39
N GLY A 212 -12.67 4.25 14.44
CA GLY A 212 -12.04 4.92 13.30
C GLY A 212 -11.74 4.04 12.10
N VAL A 213 -11.89 2.72 12.21
CA VAL A 213 -11.70 1.79 11.09
C VAL A 213 -13.04 1.55 10.41
N GLY A 214 -13.18 2.06 9.18
CA GLY A 214 -14.34 1.81 8.32
C GLY A 214 -14.02 0.88 7.14
N PRO A 215 -15.03 0.52 6.32
CA PRO A 215 -14.84 -0.37 5.18
C PRO A 215 -13.73 0.06 4.22
N TRP A 216 -13.63 1.36 3.92
CA TRP A 216 -12.56 1.92 3.08
C TRP A 216 -11.16 1.63 3.66
N THR A 217 -10.96 1.79 4.97
CA THR A 217 -9.67 1.52 5.62
C THR A 217 -9.34 0.04 5.58
N VAL A 218 -10.32 -0.84 5.83
CA VAL A 218 -10.08 -2.28 5.75
C VAL A 218 -9.75 -2.70 4.32
N GLN A 219 -10.48 -2.21 3.31
CA GLN A 219 -10.20 -2.52 1.91
C GLN A 219 -8.80 -2.07 1.49
N ASN A 220 -8.35 -0.90 1.94
CA ASN A 220 -6.97 -0.46 1.69
C ASN A 220 -5.94 -1.36 2.39
N LEU A 221 -6.17 -1.80 3.62
CA LEU A 221 -5.29 -2.78 4.28
C LEU A 221 -5.27 -4.13 3.55
N LEU A 222 -6.43 -4.62 3.09
CA LEU A 222 -6.52 -5.85 2.30
C LEU A 222 -5.68 -5.74 1.02
N MET A 223 -5.76 -4.59 0.33
CA MET A 223 -4.99 -4.32 -0.88
C MET A 223 -3.49 -4.16 -0.61
N PHE A 224 -3.11 -3.16 0.18
CA PHE A 224 -1.74 -2.70 0.33
C PHE A 224 -0.99 -3.34 1.49
N GLY A 225 -1.67 -3.91 2.49
CA GLY A 225 -1.03 -4.65 3.58
C GLY A 225 -0.97 -6.16 3.33
N LEU A 226 -1.98 -6.72 2.67
CA LEU A 226 -2.13 -8.18 2.50
C LEU A 226 -2.08 -8.67 1.04
N GLY A 227 -2.09 -7.77 0.05
CA GLY A 227 -1.97 -8.13 -1.36
C GLY A 227 -3.18 -8.87 -1.93
N ARG A 228 -4.38 -8.60 -1.39
CA ARG A 228 -5.63 -9.14 -1.93
C ARG A 228 -5.91 -8.50 -3.31
N PRO A 229 -6.25 -9.29 -4.34
CA PRO A 229 -6.27 -8.80 -5.72
C PRO A 229 -7.61 -8.22 -6.18
N ASN A 230 -8.69 -8.37 -5.41
CA ASN A 230 -10.06 -8.13 -5.88
C ASN A 230 -10.87 -7.17 -4.99
N LEU A 231 -10.29 -6.01 -4.66
CA LEU A 231 -10.93 -4.98 -3.84
C LEU A 231 -11.14 -3.70 -4.65
N PHE A 232 -12.32 -3.11 -4.52
CA PHE A 232 -12.72 -1.87 -5.19
C PHE A 232 -13.35 -0.91 -4.17
N PRO A 233 -12.57 -0.03 -3.52
CA PRO A 233 -13.08 0.84 -2.46
C PRO A 233 -13.93 1.97 -3.04
N VAL A 234 -15.22 1.72 -3.27
CA VAL A 234 -16.15 2.65 -3.96
C VAL A 234 -16.30 4.03 -3.29
N ALA A 235 -16.01 4.13 -1.99
CA ALA A 235 -16.04 5.39 -1.25
C ALA A 235 -14.78 6.25 -1.47
N ASP A 236 -13.77 5.74 -2.19
CA ASP A 236 -12.53 6.44 -2.43
C ASP A 236 -12.71 7.59 -3.43
N ILE A 237 -12.36 8.80 -3.00
CA ILE A 237 -12.53 10.01 -3.81
C ILE A 237 -11.62 9.99 -5.04
N GLY A 238 -10.39 9.47 -4.90
CA GLY A 238 -9.46 9.32 -6.02
C GLY A 238 -10.01 8.37 -7.07
N LEU A 239 -10.53 7.23 -6.65
CA LEU A 239 -11.16 6.25 -7.53
C LEU A 239 -12.37 6.84 -8.27
N GLN A 240 -13.27 7.53 -7.56
CA GLN A 240 -14.41 8.21 -8.17
C GLN A 240 -13.99 9.28 -9.20
N ASN A 241 -12.92 10.04 -8.91
CA ASN A 241 -12.38 11.05 -9.82
C ASN A 241 -11.74 10.41 -11.06
N ALA A 242 -11.06 9.27 -10.90
CA ALA A 242 -10.48 8.52 -12.01
C ALA A 242 -11.56 8.00 -12.96
N LEU A 243 -12.64 7.43 -12.43
CA LEU A 243 -13.79 6.99 -13.22
C LEU A 243 -14.49 8.15 -13.93
N LYS A 244 -14.67 9.29 -13.23
CA LYS A 244 -15.22 10.51 -13.84
C LYS A 244 -14.39 10.92 -15.06
N LYS A 245 -13.06 10.90 -14.94
CA LYS A 245 -12.13 11.25 -16.04
C LYS A 245 -12.19 10.21 -17.16
N LEU A 246 -12.16 8.92 -16.84
CA LEU A 246 -12.18 7.81 -17.79
C LEU A 246 -13.41 7.86 -18.71
N TYR A 247 -14.60 8.04 -18.13
CA TYR A 247 -15.86 8.06 -18.87
C TYR A 247 -16.33 9.46 -19.25
N ASN A 248 -15.50 10.49 -19.03
CA ASN A 248 -15.82 11.90 -19.31
C ASN A 248 -17.18 12.35 -18.72
N LEU A 249 -17.44 11.99 -17.47
CA LEU A 249 -18.71 12.28 -16.77
C LEU A 249 -18.74 13.72 -16.25
N GLU A 250 -19.92 14.35 -16.25
CA GLU A 250 -20.11 15.71 -15.69
C GLU A 250 -19.96 15.73 -14.16
N SER A 251 -20.41 14.66 -13.49
CA SER A 251 -20.36 14.45 -12.05
C SER A 251 -19.61 13.16 -11.69
N LYS A 252 -19.41 12.90 -10.40
CA LYS A 252 -18.84 11.62 -9.94
C LYS A 252 -19.86 10.50 -10.19
N PRO A 253 -19.42 9.28 -10.55
CA PRO A 253 -20.33 8.17 -10.75
C PRO A 253 -21.08 7.83 -9.46
N THR A 254 -22.30 7.37 -9.62
CA THR A 254 -23.13 6.79 -8.56
C THR A 254 -22.61 5.42 -8.15
N LEU A 255 -23.05 4.94 -6.99
CA LEU A 255 -22.70 3.58 -6.54
C LEU A 255 -23.18 2.52 -7.53
N GLU A 256 -24.38 2.68 -8.11
CA GLU A 256 -24.94 1.74 -9.08
C GLU A 256 -24.08 1.66 -10.36
N GLU A 257 -23.62 2.80 -10.88
CA GLU A 257 -22.70 2.83 -12.02
C GLU A 257 -21.36 2.17 -11.69
N MET A 258 -20.79 2.44 -10.51
CA MET A 258 -19.54 1.82 -10.06
C MET A 258 -19.66 0.29 -9.92
N GLU A 259 -20.81 -0.19 -9.45
CA GLU A 259 -21.12 -1.63 -9.35
C GLU A 259 -21.27 -2.28 -10.74
N GLU A 260 -21.74 -1.53 -11.75
CA GLU A 260 -21.79 -2.03 -13.13
C GLU A 260 -20.38 -2.09 -13.74
N TYR A 261 -19.60 -1.00 -13.67
CA TYR A 261 -18.26 -0.94 -14.26
C TYR A 261 -17.34 -2.05 -13.75
N LYS A 262 -17.38 -2.31 -12.44
CA LYS A 262 -16.45 -3.25 -11.82
C LYS A 262 -16.64 -4.70 -12.30
N LYS A 263 -17.81 -5.07 -12.82
CA LYS A 263 -18.08 -6.45 -13.30
C LYS A 263 -17.11 -6.87 -14.41
N ALA A 264 -16.72 -5.95 -15.28
CA ALA A 264 -15.80 -6.22 -16.37
C ALA A 264 -14.34 -6.42 -15.90
N TRP A 265 -14.02 -6.04 -14.67
CA TRP A 265 -12.67 -6.01 -14.12
C TRP A 265 -12.41 -7.11 -13.07
N GLU A 266 -13.43 -7.91 -12.74
CA GLU A 266 -13.26 -9.10 -11.92
C GLU A 266 -12.46 -10.17 -12.69
N PRO A 267 -11.53 -10.89 -12.04
CA PRO A 267 -11.29 -10.96 -10.60
C PRO A 267 -10.12 -10.09 -10.10
N TYR A 268 -9.79 -8.99 -10.81
CA TYR A 268 -8.60 -8.17 -10.57
C TYR A 268 -8.92 -6.72 -10.16
N LEU A 269 -9.96 -6.52 -9.35
CA LEU A 269 -10.43 -5.18 -8.97
C LEU A 269 -9.37 -4.32 -8.28
N SER A 270 -8.43 -4.90 -7.53
CA SER A 270 -7.35 -4.13 -6.91
C SER A 270 -6.38 -3.58 -7.94
N TYR A 271 -6.20 -4.28 -9.06
CA TYR A 271 -5.41 -3.79 -10.19
C TYR A 271 -6.18 -2.71 -10.94
N ALA A 272 -7.49 -2.87 -11.15
CA ALA A 272 -8.32 -1.81 -11.70
C ALA A 272 -8.22 -0.53 -10.86
N SER A 273 -8.39 -0.62 -9.53
CA SER A 273 -8.22 0.52 -8.62
C SER A 273 -6.83 1.14 -8.70
N LEU A 274 -5.77 0.31 -8.69
CA LEU A 274 -4.38 0.77 -8.81
C LEU A 274 -4.15 1.58 -10.09
N TYR A 275 -4.56 1.04 -11.23
CA TYR A 275 -4.37 1.69 -12.53
C TYR A 275 -5.23 2.94 -12.68
N LEU A 276 -6.46 2.93 -12.13
CA LEU A 276 -7.30 4.13 -12.05
C LEU A 276 -6.64 5.25 -11.23
N TRP A 277 -6.08 4.95 -10.05
CA TRP A 277 -5.31 5.96 -9.29
C TRP A 277 -4.10 6.46 -10.08
N ARG A 278 -3.36 5.58 -10.77
CA ARG A 278 -2.23 5.99 -11.63
C ARG A 278 -2.60 6.98 -12.71
N SER A 279 -3.78 6.81 -13.32
CA SER A 279 -4.27 7.73 -14.37
C SER A 279 -4.48 9.18 -13.89
N LEU A 280 -4.51 9.40 -12.58
CA LEU A 280 -4.62 10.72 -11.95
C LEU A 280 -3.26 11.31 -11.55
N GLU A 281 -2.30 10.47 -11.16
CA GLU A 281 -0.98 10.92 -10.66
C GLU A 281 -0.16 11.67 -11.72
N GLU A 282 -0.37 11.37 -13.00
CA GLU A 282 0.28 12.07 -14.11
C GLU A 282 -0.38 13.41 -14.49
N ALA A 283 -1.57 13.71 -13.95
CA ALA A 283 -2.27 14.96 -14.22
C ALA A 283 -1.88 16.09 -13.25
N MET A 284 -0.82 15.87 -12.45
CA MET A 284 -0.28 16.82 -11.48
C MET A 284 1.13 17.27 -11.85
#